data_AF-A0A960CXY7-F1
#
_entry.id   AF-A0A960CXY7-F1
#
_cell.length_a   1.000
_cell.length_b   1.000
_cell.length_c   1.000
_cell.angle_alpha   90.00
_cell.angle_beta   90.00
_cell.angle_gamma   90.00
#
_symmetry.space_group_name_H-M   'P 1'
#
loop_
_entity.id
_entity.type
_entity.pdbx_description
1 polymer ?
#
loop_
_entity_poly.entity_id
_entity_poly.type
_entity_poly.pdbx_seq_one_letter_code
_entity_poly.pdbx_strand_id
1 'polypeptide(L)'
;MTVDHDTGDFAVDLGDWCQDHAEQISADFDRYFTGFNGRHFERFSAMGSADPNRFAATDVLAVEALSVKVPPNSAAKLIDTEAEEFGTLLREIPADRDIWEMEASDLGEGSPALTLYRRLKRLDGVGPVTATKLMASKRPRLMPVIDTRVSELLQPPGGRFWLPMRNQLADAERRKKIVDVVSCAPANVTLLRRIDVALWMHGSAKPHATKDVEA
;
A
#
# COMPACT_ATOMS: atom_id res chain seq x y z
N MET A 1 1.95 -32.88 18.15
CA MET A 1 1.94 -31.51 18.70
C MET A 1 2.82 -30.68 17.77
N THR A 2 2.26 -30.24 16.66
CA THR A 2 2.95 -29.45 15.65
C THR A 2 3.02 -28.04 16.22
N VAL A 3 4.22 -27.60 16.59
CA VAL A 3 4.46 -26.21 16.95
C VAL A 3 4.39 -25.45 15.63
N ASP A 4 3.24 -24.86 15.36
CA ASP A 4 3.07 -23.94 14.25
C ASP A 4 3.87 -22.69 14.61
N HIS A 5 5.08 -22.59 14.06
CA HIS A 5 5.86 -21.37 14.13
C HIS A 5 5.13 -20.35 13.25
N ASP A 6 4.31 -19.50 13.86
CA ASP A 6 3.88 -18.24 13.26
C ASP A 6 5.17 -17.47 12.93
N THR A 7 5.62 -17.57 11.67
CA THR A 7 6.91 -17.06 11.19
C THR A 7 6.99 -15.54 11.24
N GLY A 8 5.90 -14.86 11.61
CA GLY A 8 5.83 -13.41 11.65
C GLY A 8 5.95 -12.76 10.28
N ASP A 9 5.78 -13.55 9.20
CA ASP A 9 5.93 -13.14 7.81
C ASP A 9 4.69 -13.54 6.97
N PHE A 10 4.63 -13.12 5.71
CA PHE A 10 3.56 -13.50 4.78
C PHE A 10 3.53 -15.01 4.51
N ALA A 11 2.37 -15.50 4.07
CA ALA A 11 2.20 -16.89 3.63
C ALA A 11 2.97 -17.23 2.32
N VAL A 12 3.52 -16.22 1.65
CA VAL A 12 4.31 -16.37 0.41
C VAL A 12 5.63 -15.63 0.52
N ASP A 13 6.68 -16.19 -0.05
CA ASP A 13 7.93 -15.46 -0.32
C ASP A 13 7.72 -14.58 -1.57
N LEU A 14 7.83 -13.27 -1.43
CA LEU A 14 7.56 -12.34 -2.54
C LEU A 14 8.57 -12.49 -3.69
N GLY A 15 9.81 -12.86 -3.39
CA GLY A 15 10.83 -13.03 -4.43
C GLY A 15 10.53 -14.25 -5.29
N ASP A 16 10.29 -15.39 -4.65
CA ASP A 16 9.97 -16.62 -5.36
C ASP A 16 8.60 -16.48 -6.07
N TRP A 17 7.61 -15.87 -5.42
CA TRP A 17 6.31 -15.59 -6.04
C TRP A 17 6.45 -14.72 -7.30
N CYS A 18 7.26 -13.65 -7.27
CA CYS A 18 7.49 -12.83 -8.44
C CYS A 18 8.18 -13.62 -9.57
N GLN A 19 9.17 -14.46 -9.25
CA GLN A 19 9.86 -15.28 -10.26
C GLN A 19 8.90 -16.28 -10.93
N ASP A 20 8.07 -16.96 -10.13
CA ASP A 20 7.09 -17.94 -10.62
C ASP A 20 6.01 -17.33 -11.52
N HIS A 21 5.78 -16.01 -11.41
CA HIS A 21 4.73 -15.29 -12.13
C HIS A 21 5.28 -14.24 -13.11
N ALA A 22 6.58 -14.26 -13.45
CA ALA A 22 7.23 -13.18 -14.19
C ALA A 22 6.55 -12.83 -15.53
N GLU A 23 6.21 -13.83 -16.34
CA GLU A 23 5.53 -13.63 -17.64
C GLU A 23 4.13 -13.01 -17.45
N GLN A 24 3.37 -13.51 -16.47
CA GLN A 24 2.04 -13.01 -16.13
C GLN A 24 2.10 -11.56 -15.64
N ILE A 25 3.08 -11.23 -14.77
CA ILE A 25 3.29 -9.87 -14.25
C ILE A 25 3.55 -8.89 -15.40
N SER A 26 4.38 -9.27 -16.38
CA SER A 26 4.65 -8.42 -17.53
C SER A 26 3.39 -8.13 -18.35
N ALA A 27 2.56 -9.14 -18.60
CA ALA A 27 1.30 -8.98 -19.32
C ALA A 27 0.28 -8.15 -18.51
N ASP A 28 0.23 -8.36 -17.20
CA ASP A 28 -0.66 -7.64 -16.30
C ASP A 28 -0.28 -6.17 -16.16
N PHE A 29 1.00 -5.83 -16.17
CA PHE A 29 1.45 -4.44 -16.15
C PHE A 29 1.02 -3.66 -17.39
N ASP A 30 1.20 -4.24 -18.59
CA ASP A 30 0.71 -3.61 -19.82
C ASP A 30 -0.80 -3.34 -19.72
N ARG A 31 -1.58 -4.36 -19.34
CA ARG A 31 -3.03 -4.22 -19.18
C ARG A 31 -3.42 -3.21 -18.09
N TYR A 32 -2.74 -3.20 -16.95
CA TYR A 32 -3.04 -2.32 -15.83
C TYR A 32 -2.78 -0.85 -16.19
N PHE A 33 -1.56 -0.56 -16.65
CA PHE A 33 -1.11 0.81 -16.90
C PHE A 33 -1.70 1.42 -18.19
N THR A 34 -2.33 0.62 -19.06
CA THR A 34 -3.06 1.12 -20.24
C THR A 34 -4.58 1.13 -20.08
N GLY A 35 -5.15 0.25 -19.23
CA GLY A 35 -6.60 0.01 -19.18
C GLY A 35 -7.31 0.42 -17.90
N PHE A 36 -6.62 0.50 -16.76
CA PHE A 36 -7.26 0.71 -15.46
C PHE A 36 -7.11 2.14 -14.95
N ASN A 37 -8.12 2.64 -14.23
CA ASN A 37 -8.09 3.98 -13.62
C ASN A 37 -6.95 4.14 -12.60
N GLY A 38 -6.58 3.06 -11.90
CA GLY A 38 -5.53 3.08 -10.89
C GLY A 38 -4.15 3.47 -11.41
N ARG A 39 -3.92 3.46 -12.73
CA ARG A 39 -2.72 4.02 -13.39
C ARG A 39 -2.51 5.52 -13.13
N HIS A 40 -3.53 6.23 -12.65
CA HIS A 40 -3.48 7.66 -12.38
C HIS A 40 -2.96 7.98 -10.97
N PHE A 41 -2.87 6.98 -10.08
CA PHE A 41 -2.52 7.16 -8.67
C PHE A 41 -1.21 7.92 -8.46
N GLU A 42 -0.15 7.52 -9.14
CA GLU A 42 1.19 8.07 -8.96
C GLU A 42 1.24 9.52 -9.46
N ARG A 43 0.59 9.79 -10.60
CA ARG A 43 0.52 11.14 -11.18
C ARG A 43 -0.28 12.09 -10.29
N PHE A 44 -1.41 11.64 -9.75
CA PHE A 44 -2.24 12.45 -8.85
C PHE A 44 -1.53 12.72 -7.53
N SER A 45 -0.93 11.69 -6.92
CA SER A 45 -0.14 11.85 -5.69
C SER A 45 1.03 12.83 -5.88
N ALA A 46 1.75 12.74 -7.00
CA ALA A 46 2.87 13.63 -7.31
C ALA A 46 2.46 15.11 -7.48
N MET A 47 1.25 15.42 -7.94
CA MET A 47 0.80 16.81 -8.01
C MET A 47 0.63 17.47 -6.62
N GLY A 48 0.46 16.66 -5.57
CA GLY A 48 0.37 17.10 -4.18
C GLY A 48 1.71 17.03 -3.43
N SER A 49 2.83 16.72 -4.11
CA SER A 49 4.11 16.42 -3.43
C SER A 49 4.96 17.66 -3.14
N ALA A 50 4.51 18.86 -3.49
CA ALA A 50 5.22 20.11 -3.16
C ALA A 50 5.38 20.29 -1.64
N ASP A 51 4.41 19.80 -0.86
CA ASP A 51 4.52 19.63 0.58
C ASP A 51 4.24 18.16 0.94
N PRO A 52 5.27 17.34 1.23
CA PRO A 52 5.09 15.94 1.59
C PRO A 52 4.35 15.77 2.92
N ASN A 53 4.23 16.82 3.72
CA ASN A 53 3.60 16.80 5.04
C ASN A 53 2.23 17.45 5.05
N ARG A 54 1.58 17.64 3.89
CA ARG A 54 0.23 18.20 3.85
C ARG A 54 -0.63 17.52 2.81
N PHE A 55 -1.71 16.85 3.22
CA PHE A 55 -2.69 16.28 2.29
C PHE A 55 -3.27 17.35 1.35
N ALA A 56 -3.38 17.00 0.08
CA ALA A 56 -3.92 17.85 -0.98
C ALA A 56 -5.15 17.21 -1.63
N ALA A 57 -5.95 18.00 -2.35
CA ALA A 57 -7.07 17.48 -3.13
C ALA A 57 -6.64 16.40 -4.15
N THR A 58 -5.41 16.47 -4.64
CA THR A 58 -4.86 15.47 -5.56
C THR A 58 -4.52 14.15 -4.88
N ASP A 59 -4.26 14.12 -3.56
CA ASP A 59 -4.15 12.88 -2.79
C ASP A 59 -5.50 12.16 -2.73
N VAL A 60 -6.59 12.91 -2.57
CA VAL A 60 -7.95 12.34 -2.62
C VAL A 60 -8.24 11.76 -4.00
N LEU A 61 -7.98 12.50 -5.08
CA LEU A 61 -8.13 11.99 -6.44
C LEU A 61 -7.27 10.74 -6.69
N ALA A 62 -6.05 10.70 -6.16
CA ALA A 62 -5.17 9.55 -6.27
C ALA A 62 -5.82 8.31 -5.67
N VAL A 63 -6.27 8.38 -4.41
CA VAL A 63 -6.86 7.21 -3.76
C VAL A 63 -8.19 6.81 -4.40
N GLU A 64 -8.98 7.76 -4.90
CA GLU A 64 -10.23 7.45 -5.61
C GLU A 64 -9.98 6.73 -6.95
N ALA A 65 -8.85 6.99 -7.61
CA ALA A 65 -8.42 6.21 -8.77
C ALA A 65 -8.16 4.72 -8.43
N LEU A 66 -7.95 4.39 -7.15
CA LEU A 66 -7.83 3.03 -6.62
C LEU A 66 -9.17 2.47 -6.09
N SER A 67 -10.30 2.97 -6.60
CA SER A 67 -11.65 2.48 -6.33
C SER A 67 -12.10 2.57 -4.87
N VAL A 68 -11.57 3.53 -4.11
CA VAL A 68 -12.15 3.94 -2.82
C VAL A 68 -12.80 5.31 -2.93
N LYS A 69 -13.51 5.74 -1.89
CA LYS A 69 -14.07 7.10 -1.80
C LYS A 69 -13.58 7.75 -0.52
N VAL A 70 -13.31 9.05 -0.57
CA VAL A 70 -13.11 9.86 0.63
C VAL A 70 -14.30 10.81 0.76
N PRO A 71 -15.16 10.66 1.78
CA PRO A 71 -16.32 11.54 1.92
C PRO A 71 -15.92 13.02 1.96
N PRO A 72 -16.68 13.94 1.33
CA PRO A 72 -16.30 15.35 1.25
C PRO A 72 -15.99 16.00 2.61
N ASN A 73 -16.74 15.67 3.66
CA ASN A 73 -16.46 16.17 5.01
C ASN A 73 -15.13 15.66 5.57
N SER A 74 -14.76 14.41 5.28
CA SER A 74 -13.47 13.83 5.66
C SER A 74 -12.32 14.39 4.83
N ALA A 75 -12.55 14.65 3.54
CA ALA A 75 -11.60 15.35 2.67
C ALA A 75 -11.36 16.79 3.15
N ALA A 76 -12.41 17.52 3.54
CA ALA A 76 -12.28 18.87 4.10
C ALA A 76 -11.45 18.88 5.38
N LYS A 77 -11.63 17.90 6.26
CA LYS A 77 -10.76 17.73 7.45
C LYS A 77 -9.31 17.51 7.08
N LEU A 78 -9.03 16.60 6.14
CA LEU A 78 -7.67 16.28 5.72
C LEU A 78 -6.92 17.47 5.11
N ILE A 79 -7.59 18.27 4.29
CA ILE A 79 -6.95 19.27 3.41
C ILE A 79 -7.05 20.70 3.96
N ASP A 80 -8.08 20.97 4.78
CA ASP A 80 -8.41 22.30 5.27
C ASP A 80 -8.52 22.35 6.80
N THR A 81 -9.61 21.84 7.39
CA THR A 81 -9.95 22.18 8.79
C THR A 81 -9.09 21.50 9.85
N GLU A 82 -8.50 20.34 9.56
CA GLU A 82 -7.59 19.60 10.44
C GLU A 82 -6.21 19.38 9.77
N ALA A 83 -5.89 20.13 8.71
CA ALA A 83 -4.70 19.91 7.87
C ALA A 83 -3.38 19.94 8.65
N GLU A 84 -3.25 20.88 9.61
CA GLU A 84 -2.04 21.02 10.42
C GLU A 84 -1.85 19.85 11.41
N GLU A 85 -2.95 19.28 11.91
CA GLU A 85 -2.89 18.11 12.78
C GLU A 85 -2.36 16.90 12.01
N PHE A 86 -2.92 16.62 10.83
CA PHE A 86 -2.42 15.56 9.96
C PHE A 86 -0.99 15.83 9.47
N GLY A 87 -0.64 17.09 9.23
CA GLY A 87 0.72 17.45 8.85
C GLY A 87 1.75 17.25 9.94
N THR A 88 1.36 17.45 11.20
CA THR A 88 2.20 17.12 12.36
C THR A 88 2.49 15.61 12.41
N LEU A 89 1.46 14.78 12.23
CA LEU A 89 1.63 13.33 12.18
C LEU A 89 2.47 12.86 10.99
N LEU A 90 2.32 13.50 9.82
CA LEU A 90 3.14 13.19 8.65
C LEU A 90 4.62 13.53 8.88
N ARG A 91 4.94 14.64 9.56
CA ARG A 91 6.34 15.04 9.84
C ARG A 91 7.11 14.02 10.67
N GLU A 92 6.43 13.22 11.48
CA GLU A 92 7.04 12.14 12.25
C GLU A 92 7.37 10.90 11.41
N ILE A 93 6.94 10.87 10.14
CA ILE A 93 7.14 9.76 9.21
C ILE A 93 8.06 10.21 8.06
N PRO A 94 9.24 9.62 7.87
CA PRO A 94 10.19 10.01 6.83
C PRO A 94 9.55 10.01 5.43
N ALA A 95 9.75 11.08 4.65
CA ALA A 95 9.15 11.22 3.32
C ALA A 95 9.97 10.55 2.21
N ASP A 96 11.26 10.30 2.46
CA ASP A 96 12.28 9.94 1.48
C ASP A 96 13.01 8.64 1.79
N ARG A 97 12.44 7.80 2.66
CA ARG A 97 12.97 6.46 2.98
C ARG A 97 12.14 5.35 2.35
N ASP A 98 12.81 4.29 1.98
CA ASP A 98 12.14 3.06 1.55
C ASP A 98 11.75 2.21 2.77
N ILE A 99 10.68 1.41 2.63
CA ILE A 99 10.19 0.60 3.77
C ILE A 99 11.24 -0.34 4.36
N TRP A 100 12.16 -0.86 3.53
CA TRP A 100 13.20 -1.79 3.97
C TRP A 100 14.35 -1.12 4.74
N GLU A 101 14.39 0.21 4.77
CA GLU A 101 15.37 1.00 5.53
C GLU A 101 14.87 1.37 6.93
N MET A 102 13.62 1.04 7.23
CA MET A 102 13.00 1.34 8.52
C MET A 102 13.36 0.31 9.58
N GLU A 103 13.38 0.75 10.83
CA GLU A 103 13.46 -0.17 11.97
C GLU A 103 12.10 -0.80 12.25
N ALA A 104 12.10 -1.98 12.85
CA ALA A 104 10.85 -2.67 13.21
C ALA A 104 9.98 -1.83 14.17
N SER A 105 10.61 -1.04 15.05
CA SER A 105 9.93 -0.11 15.96
C SER A 105 9.17 0.99 15.23
N ASP A 106 9.61 1.37 14.02
CA ASP A 106 9.01 2.48 13.26
C ASP A 106 7.75 2.06 12.50
N LEU A 107 7.47 0.74 12.44
CA LEU A 107 6.32 0.16 11.74
C LEU A 107 5.41 -0.66 12.68
N GLY A 108 5.76 -0.71 13.97
CA GLY A 108 5.08 -1.51 14.99
C GLY A 108 4.08 -0.73 15.84
N GLU A 109 3.71 -1.33 16.96
CA GLU A 109 2.83 -0.70 17.96
C GLU A 109 3.49 0.58 18.50
N GLY A 110 2.70 1.67 18.62
CA GLY A 110 3.21 2.97 19.06
C GLY A 110 3.98 3.78 18.01
N SER A 111 4.21 3.25 16.80
CA SER A 111 4.91 3.98 15.74
C SER A 111 4.14 5.21 15.23
N PRO A 112 4.83 6.24 14.71
CA PRO A 112 4.18 7.37 14.05
C PRO A 112 3.26 6.96 12.89
N ALA A 113 3.67 5.97 12.11
CA ALA A 113 2.86 5.41 11.02
C ALA A 113 1.53 4.84 11.55
N LEU A 114 1.56 4.10 12.65
CA LEU A 114 0.36 3.53 13.25
C LEU A 114 -0.54 4.60 13.87
N THR A 115 0.06 5.65 14.45
CA THR A 115 -0.68 6.82 14.96
C THR A 115 -1.43 7.54 13.86
N LEU A 116 -0.77 7.84 12.73
CA LEU A 116 -1.42 8.43 11.55
C LEU A 116 -2.55 7.54 11.02
N TYR A 117 -2.30 6.24 10.85
CA TYR A 117 -3.31 5.28 10.39
C TYR A 117 -4.55 5.27 11.30
N ARG A 118 -4.36 5.23 12.62
CA ARG A 118 -5.45 5.27 13.61
C ARG A 118 -6.21 6.58 13.53
N ARG A 119 -5.53 7.71 13.31
CA ARG A 119 -6.17 9.03 13.17
C ARG A 119 -6.99 9.13 11.89
N LEU A 120 -6.47 8.64 10.76
CA LEU A 120 -7.19 8.57 9.49
C LEU A 120 -8.48 7.75 9.61
N LYS A 121 -8.42 6.59 10.28
CA LYS A 121 -9.58 5.72 10.51
C LYS A 121 -10.67 6.30 11.39
N ARG A 122 -10.41 7.39 12.11
CA ARG A 122 -11.42 8.12 12.90
C ARG A 122 -12.22 9.12 12.06
N LEU A 123 -11.80 9.37 10.82
CA LEU A 123 -12.59 10.15 9.88
C LEU A 123 -13.80 9.35 9.41
N ASP A 124 -14.95 10.00 9.30
CA ASP A 124 -16.18 9.36 8.87
C ASP A 124 -16.05 8.79 7.45
N GLY A 125 -16.51 7.57 7.26
CA GLY A 125 -16.38 6.81 6.01
C GLY A 125 -14.94 6.51 5.55
N VAL A 126 -13.92 6.70 6.38
CA VAL A 126 -12.53 6.31 6.07
C VAL A 126 -12.19 4.98 6.75
N GLY A 127 -12.36 3.89 6.00
CA GLY A 127 -12.02 2.54 6.46
C GLY A 127 -10.52 2.21 6.37
N PRO A 128 -10.12 1.00 6.82
CA PRO A 128 -8.73 0.51 6.75
C PRO A 128 -8.07 0.66 5.38
N VAL A 129 -8.74 0.23 4.30
CA VAL A 129 -8.23 0.28 2.92
C VAL A 129 -8.05 1.74 2.45
N THR A 130 -8.98 2.63 2.78
CA THR A 130 -8.87 4.04 2.41
C THR A 130 -7.72 4.71 3.16
N ALA A 131 -7.56 4.42 4.46
CA ALA A 131 -6.48 4.98 5.27
C ALA A 131 -5.09 4.56 4.76
N THR A 132 -4.88 3.30 4.40
CA THR A 132 -3.59 2.83 3.86
C THR A 132 -3.28 3.44 2.49
N LYS A 133 -4.28 3.57 1.61
CA LYS A 133 -4.15 4.26 0.32
C LYS A 133 -3.77 5.74 0.48
N LEU A 134 -4.35 6.44 1.46
CA LEU A 134 -3.98 7.83 1.79
C LEU A 134 -2.53 7.92 2.31
N MET A 135 -2.11 7.00 3.17
CA MET A 135 -0.72 6.97 3.61
C MET A 135 0.24 6.69 2.45
N ALA A 136 -0.11 5.77 1.55
CA ALA A 136 0.68 5.45 0.37
C ALA A 136 0.79 6.64 -0.61
N SER A 137 -0.23 7.50 -0.73
CA SER A 137 -0.13 8.69 -1.59
C SER A 137 0.93 9.67 -1.08
N LYS A 138 1.08 9.80 0.25
CA LYS A 138 2.07 10.67 0.90
C LYS A 138 3.42 10.04 1.13
N ARG A 139 3.48 8.72 1.23
CA ARG A 139 4.69 7.96 1.57
C ARG A 139 4.84 6.77 0.61
N PRO A 140 4.90 6.98 -0.72
CA PRO A 140 4.78 5.90 -1.70
C PRO A 140 5.95 4.91 -1.72
N ARG A 141 7.08 5.27 -1.09
CA ARG A 141 8.27 4.42 -0.91
C ARG A 141 8.25 3.61 0.39
N LEU A 142 7.42 4.03 1.34
CA LEU A 142 7.43 3.57 2.73
C LEU A 142 6.14 2.83 3.11
N MET A 143 4.99 3.35 2.69
CA MET A 143 3.67 2.85 3.07
C MET A 143 3.06 2.09 1.90
N PRO A 144 2.83 0.76 2.04
CA PRO A 144 2.24 -0.02 0.96
C PRO A 144 0.76 0.30 0.80
N VAL A 145 0.27 0.21 -0.44
CA VAL A 145 -1.17 0.10 -0.69
C VAL A 145 -1.61 -1.27 -0.18
N ILE A 146 -2.61 -1.28 0.69
CA ILE A 146 -3.19 -2.52 1.24
C ILE A 146 -4.64 -2.58 0.81
N ASP A 147 -4.92 -3.53 -0.07
CA ASP A 147 -6.26 -3.87 -0.55
C ASP A 147 -6.68 -5.25 -0.01
N THR A 148 -7.97 -5.56 -0.04
CA THR A 148 -8.49 -6.84 0.48
C THR A 148 -7.94 -8.02 -0.32
N ARG A 149 -7.87 -7.91 -1.66
CA ARG A 149 -7.32 -8.98 -2.52
C ARG A 149 -5.84 -9.25 -2.23
N VAL A 150 -5.06 -8.20 -2.03
CA VAL A 150 -3.63 -8.30 -1.69
C VAL A 150 -3.47 -8.95 -0.32
N SER A 151 -4.30 -8.56 0.65
CA SER A 151 -4.29 -9.13 2.00
C SER A 151 -4.70 -10.61 2.01
N GLU A 152 -5.68 -11.01 1.19
CA GLU A 152 -6.11 -12.41 1.03
C GLU A 152 -4.99 -13.29 0.46
N LEU A 153 -4.21 -12.76 -0.48
CA LEU A 153 -3.10 -13.48 -1.10
C LEU A 153 -1.91 -13.62 -0.13
N LEU A 154 -1.57 -12.56 0.60
CA LEU A 154 -0.38 -12.53 1.45
C LEU A 154 -0.61 -13.08 2.86
N GLN A 155 -1.86 -13.11 3.34
CA GLN A 155 -2.25 -13.57 4.67
C GLN A 155 -1.37 -12.99 5.80
N PRO A 156 -1.34 -11.65 5.98
CA PRO A 156 -0.48 -11.01 6.97
C PRO A 156 -0.77 -11.52 8.39
N PRO A 157 0.26 -11.91 9.17
CA PRO A 157 0.10 -12.49 10.50
C PRO A 157 -0.52 -11.48 11.47
N GLY A 158 -1.65 -11.88 12.06
CA GLY A 158 -2.45 -11.01 12.93
C GLY A 158 -2.95 -9.73 12.24
N GLY A 159 -3.04 -9.72 10.90
CA GLY A 159 -3.40 -8.54 10.11
C GLY A 159 -2.32 -7.46 10.02
N ARG A 160 -1.10 -7.73 10.49
CA ARG A 160 0.02 -6.77 10.49
C ARG A 160 0.77 -6.83 9.17
N PHE A 161 0.56 -5.87 8.29
CA PHE A 161 1.09 -5.92 6.93
C PHE A 161 2.47 -5.26 6.76
N TRP A 162 2.74 -4.17 7.49
CA TRP A 162 3.92 -3.34 7.25
C TRP A 162 5.23 -4.02 7.62
N LEU A 163 5.28 -4.70 8.78
CA LEU A 163 6.48 -5.37 9.26
C LEU A 163 6.86 -6.58 8.37
N PRO A 164 5.95 -7.48 7.99
CA PRO A 164 6.25 -8.52 7.00
C PRO A 164 6.72 -7.96 5.65
N MET A 165 6.04 -6.93 5.11
CA MET A 165 6.48 -6.28 3.87
C MET A 165 7.90 -5.72 3.98
N ARG A 166 8.21 -5.06 5.10
CA ARG A 166 9.55 -4.57 5.42
C ARG A 166 10.57 -5.71 5.48
N ASN A 167 10.24 -6.81 6.12
CA ASN A 167 11.13 -7.98 6.25
C ASN A 167 11.40 -8.65 4.89
N GLN A 168 10.37 -8.82 4.07
CA GLN A 168 10.51 -9.34 2.70
C GLN A 168 11.47 -8.47 1.89
N LEU A 169 11.31 -7.14 1.95
CA LEU A 169 12.13 -6.22 1.18
C LEU A 169 13.47 -5.88 1.83
N ALA A 170 13.72 -6.21 3.11
CA ALA A 170 15.00 -6.01 3.77
C ALA A 170 16.08 -6.97 3.23
N ASP A 171 15.68 -8.19 2.87
CA ASP A 171 16.56 -9.15 2.19
C ASP A 171 16.95 -8.62 0.80
N ALA A 172 18.25 -8.38 0.59
CA ALA A 172 18.75 -7.76 -0.64
C ALA A 172 18.62 -8.66 -1.87
N GLU A 173 18.81 -9.98 -1.71
CA GLU A 173 18.69 -10.94 -2.81
C GLU A 173 17.23 -11.12 -3.20
N ARG A 174 16.33 -11.25 -2.22
CA ARG A 174 14.89 -11.29 -2.47
C ARG A 174 14.42 -10.00 -3.14
N ARG A 175 14.81 -8.83 -2.61
CA ARG A 175 14.46 -7.53 -3.19
C ARG A 175 14.96 -7.41 -4.63
N LYS A 176 16.17 -7.90 -4.94
CA LYS A 176 16.72 -7.91 -6.30
C LYS A 176 15.86 -8.76 -7.24
N LYS A 177 15.51 -9.99 -6.86
CA LYS A 177 14.61 -10.86 -7.64
C LYS A 177 13.30 -10.13 -8.00
N ILE A 178 12.68 -9.48 -7.01
CA ILE A 178 11.44 -8.72 -7.22
C ILE A 178 11.66 -7.58 -8.21
N VAL A 179 12.68 -6.74 -7.99
CA VAL A 179 13.01 -5.58 -8.84
C VAL A 179 13.23 -5.99 -10.28
N ASP A 180 13.97 -7.07 -10.51
CA ASP A 180 14.28 -7.57 -11.86
C ASP A 180 12.99 -7.95 -12.60
N VAL A 181 12.07 -8.67 -11.94
CA VAL A 181 10.78 -9.07 -12.52
C VAL A 181 9.87 -7.87 -12.79
N VAL A 182 9.76 -6.93 -11.84
CA VAL A 182 8.83 -5.79 -11.97
C VAL A 182 9.42 -4.59 -12.72
N SER A 183 10.58 -4.77 -13.36
CA SER A 183 11.32 -3.70 -14.04
C SER A 183 10.59 -3.09 -15.24
N CYS A 184 9.69 -3.85 -15.87
CA CYS A 184 8.90 -3.41 -17.03
C CYS A 184 7.77 -2.42 -16.70
N ALA A 185 7.47 -2.17 -15.42
CA ALA A 185 6.53 -1.13 -15.02
C ALA A 185 7.07 0.29 -15.33
N PRO A 186 6.19 1.30 -15.50
CA PRO A 186 6.61 2.68 -15.71
C PRO A 186 7.56 3.19 -14.61
N ALA A 187 8.57 3.98 -15.00
CA ALA A 187 9.66 4.40 -14.11
C ALA A 187 9.19 5.22 -12.89
N ASN A 188 8.09 5.96 -13.02
CA ASN A 188 7.51 6.77 -11.94
C ASN A 188 6.73 5.95 -10.91
N VAL A 189 6.56 4.65 -11.10
CA VAL A 189 5.86 3.74 -10.16
C VAL A 189 6.86 3.17 -9.16
N THR A 190 6.62 3.37 -7.87
CA THR A 190 7.49 2.87 -6.78
C THR A 190 7.45 1.34 -6.67
N LEU A 191 8.49 0.74 -6.06
CA LEU A 191 8.57 -0.72 -5.90
C LEU A 191 7.34 -1.30 -5.17
N LEU A 192 6.92 -0.67 -4.07
CA LEU A 192 5.73 -1.09 -3.32
C LEU A 192 4.47 -1.12 -4.18
N ARG A 193 4.33 -0.13 -5.05
CA ARG A 193 3.18 -0.02 -5.94
C ARG A 193 3.22 -1.02 -7.08
N ARG A 194 4.41 -1.36 -7.60
CA ARG A 194 4.58 -2.45 -8.58
C ARG A 194 4.19 -3.80 -7.97
N ILE A 195 4.61 -4.08 -6.74
CA ILE A 195 4.23 -5.29 -6.00
C ILE A 195 2.71 -5.34 -5.80
N ASP A 196 2.10 -4.24 -5.33
CA ASP A 196 0.65 -4.14 -5.16
C ASP A 196 -0.11 -4.40 -6.46
N VAL A 197 0.28 -3.79 -7.58
CA VAL A 197 -0.36 -4.02 -8.89
C VAL A 197 -0.23 -5.49 -9.33
N ALA A 198 0.95 -6.09 -9.18
CA ALA A 198 1.19 -7.48 -9.55
C ALA A 198 0.28 -8.43 -8.75
N LEU A 199 0.26 -8.28 -7.42
CA LEU A 199 -0.56 -9.10 -6.53
C LEU A 199 -2.06 -8.88 -6.77
N TRP A 200 -2.48 -7.63 -6.97
CA TRP A 200 -3.87 -7.27 -7.20
C TRP A 200 -4.39 -7.81 -8.54
N MET A 201 -3.60 -7.73 -9.61
CA MET A 201 -3.96 -8.27 -10.93
C MET A 201 -4.10 -9.80 -10.88
N HIS A 202 -3.14 -10.48 -10.24
CA HIS A 202 -3.22 -11.93 -10.01
C HIS A 202 -4.48 -12.31 -9.21
N GLY A 203 -4.75 -11.61 -8.11
CA GLY A 203 -5.93 -11.83 -7.28
C GLY A 203 -7.25 -11.46 -7.97
N SER A 204 -7.22 -10.58 -8.97
CA SER A 204 -8.40 -10.14 -9.73
C SER A 204 -8.77 -11.08 -10.88
N ALA A 205 -7.82 -11.87 -11.38
CA ALA A 205 -8.08 -12.91 -12.37
C ALA A 205 -8.86 -14.12 -11.78
N LYS A 206 -8.86 -14.29 -10.46
CA LYS A 206 -9.61 -15.33 -9.76
C LYS A 206 -10.99 -14.81 -9.35
N PRO A 207 -12.10 -15.56 -9.59
CA PRO A 207 -13.41 -15.18 -9.08
C PRO A 207 -13.35 -15.02 -7.56
N HIS A 208 -13.97 -13.96 -7.04
CA HIS A 208 -14.07 -13.77 -5.59
C HIS A 208 -15.00 -14.86 -5.05
N ALA A 209 -14.56 -15.62 -4.05
CA ALA A 209 -15.48 -16.48 -3.30
C ALA A 209 -16.44 -15.55 -2.54
N THR A 210 -17.65 -15.37 -3.04
CA THR A 210 -18.73 -14.71 -2.30
C THR A 210 -18.90 -15.46 -0.99
N LYS A 211 -18.59 -14.81 0.13
CA LYS A 211 -19.11 -15.24 1.42
C LYS A 211 -20.60 -14.90 1.41
N ASP A 212 -21.43 -15.93 1.28
CA ASP A 212 -22.85 -15.82 1.52
C ASP A 212 -23.05 -15.20 2.91
N VAL A 213 -23.66 -14.02 2.93
CA VAL A 213 -24.21 -13.44 4.16
C VAL A 213 -25.58 -14.08 4.32
N GLU A 214 -25.66 -15.10 5.17
CA GLU A 214 -26.96 -15.58 5.67
C GLU A 214 -27.70 -14.42 6.36
N ALA A 215 -28.99 -14.35 6.05
CA ALA A 215 -29.94 -13.29 6.43
C ALA A 215 -30.29 -13.26 7.93
#